data_AF-A0A957NX94-F1
#
_entry.id   AF-A0A957NX94-F1
#
_cell.length_a   1.000
_cell.length_b   1.000
_cell.length_c   1.000
_cell.angle_alpha   90.00
_cell.angle_beta   90.00
_cell.angle_gamma   90.00
#
_symmetry.space_group_name_H-M   'P 1'
#
loop_
_entity.id
_entity.type
_entity.pdbx_description
1 polymer ?
#
loop_
_entity_poly.entity_id
_entity_poly.type
_entity_poly.pdbx_seq_one_letter_code
_entity_poly.pdbx_strand_id
1 'polypeptide(L)' 'MLSDRFLPEYDFIETHEILINASATHIYSKLRTLNLGQSAIISWLLRLRGFRTPFFSIAEFERFGFATLAEVPNEEWLMG' A
#
# COMPACT_ATOMS: atom_id res chain seq x y z
N MET A 1 6.68 -2.24 14.59
CA MET A 1 6.39 -1.98 13.16
C MET A 1 7.31 -0.86 12.68
N LEU A 2 7.59 -0.76 11.39
CA LEU A 2 8.33 0.37 10.83
C LEU A 2 7.64 1.70 11.17
N SER A 3 6.30 1.73 11.20
CA SER A 3 5.52 2.89 11.63
C SER A 3 5.99 3.49 12.96
N ASP A 4 6.30 2.65 13.95
CA ASP A 4 6.72 3.10 15.29
C ASP A 4 8.06 3.86 15.28
N ARG A 5 8.88 3.66 14.23
CA ARG A 5 10.15 4.37 14.06
C ARG A 5 9.97 5.74 13.41
N PHE A 6 8.98 5.88 12.52
CA PHE A 6 8.78 7.09 11.73
C PHE A 6 7.68 8.01 12.30
N LEU A 7 6.70 7.43 13.00
CA LEU A 7 5.62 8.15 13.69
C LEU A 7 5.36 7.46 15.05
N PRO A 8 6.23 7.68 16.05
CA PRO A 8 6.11 7.04 17.36
C PRO A 8 4.90 7.54 18.16
N GLU A 9 4.44 8.76 17.88
CA GLU A 9 3.28 9.37 18.50
C GLU A 9 2.21 9.62 17.44
N TYR A 10 1.02 9.05 17.65
CA TYR A 10 -0.13 9.20 16.78
C TYR A 10 -1.39 9.35 17.63
N ASP A 11 -2.34 10.17 17.16
CA ASP A 11 -3.62 10.34 17.83
C ASP A 11 -4.56 9.14 17.59
N PHE A 12 -4.36 8.43 16.48
CA PHE A 12 -5.19 7.30 16.07
C PHE A 12 -4.40 6.27 15.24
N ILE A 13 -4.72 5.00 15.42
CA ILE A 13 -4.20 3.87 14.63
C ILE A 13 -5.33 2.91 14.27
N GLU A 14 -5.30 2.39 13.05
CA GLU A 14 -6.22 1.36 12.57
C GLU A 14 -5.44 0.30 11.80
N THR A 15 -5.72 -0.98 12.11
CA THR A 15 -5.02 -2.13 11.54
C THR A 15 -6.03 -3.12 10.97
N HIS A 16 -5.77 -3.60 9.76
CA HIS A 16 -6.58 -4.62 9.09
C HIS A 16 -5.71 -5.82 8.72
N GLU A 17 -6.26 -7.03 8.88
CA GLU A 17 -5.57 -8.29 8.56
C GLU A 17 -6.47 -9.22 7.76
N ILE A 18 -5.88 -9.89 6.76
CA ILE A 18 -6.52 -10.94 5.98
C ILE A 18 -5.52 -12.09 5.81
N LEU A 19 -5.95 -13.32 6.08
CA LEU A 19 -5.13 -14.51 5.86
C LEU A 19 -5.12 -14.89 4.39
N ILE A 20 -3.93 -15.03 3.82
CA ILE A 20 -3.72 -15.46 2.44
C ILE A 20 -2.96 -16.79 2.45
N ASN A 21 -3.50 -17.80 1.76
CA ASN A 21 -2.86 -19.10 1.63
C ASN A 21 -1.76 -19.07 0.54
N ALA A 22 -0.71 -18.29 0.76
CA ALA A 22 0.47 -18.19 -0.10
C ALA A 22 1.69 -17.76 0.72
N SER A 23 2.90 -18.03 0.21
CA SER A 23 4.12 -17.59 0.89
C SER A 23 4.30 -16.08 0.81
N ALA A 24 4.93 -15.49 1.84
CA ALA A 24 5.25 -14.06 1.88
C ALA A 24 6.08 -13.63 0.65
N THR A 25 7.04 -14.46 0.22
CA THR A 25 7.84 -14.21 -0.99
C THR A 25 6.99 -14.13 -2.26
N HIS A 26 6.00 -15.01 -2.40
CA HIS A 26 5.09 -14.96 -3.53
C HIS A 26 4.27 -13.67 -3.53
N ILE A 27 3.67 -13.33 -2.39
CA ILE A 27 2.87 -12.11 -2.23
C ILE A 27 3.71 -10.86 -2.48
N TYR A 28 4.89 -10.77 -1.87
CA TYR A 28 5.81 -9.65 -2.01
C TYR A 28 6.19 -9.40 -3.48
N SER A 29 6.52 -10.46 -4.23
CA SER A 29 6.80 -10.33 -5.66
C SER A 29 5.62 -9.80 -6.48
N LYS A 30 4.39 -10.12 -6.08
CA LYS A 30 3.16 -9.70 -6.77
C LYS A 30 2.73 -8.29 -6.42
N LEU A 31 2.96 -7.84 -5.19
CA LEU A 31 2.57 -6.51 -4.69
C LEU A 31 3.08 -5.37 -5.58
N ARG A 32 4.32 -5.48 -6.08
CA ARG A 32 4.93 -4.46 -6.96
C ARG A 32 4.23 -4.30 -8.30
N THR A 33 3.61 -5.37 -8.79
CA THR A 33 2.91 -5.40 -10.09
C THR A 33 1.39 -5.39 -9.96
N LEU A 34 0.88 -5.34 -8.72
CA LEU A 34 -0.54 -5.39 -8.45
C LEU A 34 -1.21 -4.12 -8.97
N ASN A 35 -2.23 -4.28 -9.81
CA ASN A 35 -3.03 -3.15 -10.30
C ASN A 35 -4.37 -3.07 -9.54
N LEU A 36 -4.43 -2.16 -8.56
CA LEU A 36 -5.62 -1.91 -7.75
C LEU A 36 -6.75 -1.26 -8.56
N GLY A 37 -6.43 -0.61 -9.69
CA GLY A 37 -7.39 0.03 -10.58
C GLY A 37 -8.36 -0.94 -11.28
N GLN A 38 -8.06 -2.25 -11.29
CA GLN A 38 -8.96 -3.28 -11.83
C GLN A 38 -10.21 -3.51 -10.96
N SER A 39 -10.15 -3.18 -9.66
CA SER A 39 -11.31 -3.27 -8.78
C SER A 39 -12.20 -2.03 -8.94
N ALA A 40 -13.46 -2.24 -9.34
CA ALA A 40 -14.42 -1.14 -9.53
C ALA A 40 -14.61 -0.31 -8.25
N ILE A 41 -14.63 -0.98 -7.08
CA ILE A 41 -14.79 -0.32 -5.78
C ILE A 41 -13.55 0.54 -5.49
N ILE A 42 -12.35 -0.01 -5.63
CA ILE A 42 -11.11 0.73 -5.35
C ILE A 42 -10.96 1.89 -6.32
N SER A 43 -11.21 1.67 -7.61
CA SER A 43 -11.18 2.70 -8.64
C SER A 43 -12.13 3.86 -8.32
N TRP A 44 -13.34 3.56 -7.85
CA TRP A 44 -14.30 4.59 -7.42
C TRP A 44 -13.81 5.37 -6.19
N LEU A 45 -13.30 4.68 -5.16
CA LEU A 45 -12.74 5.33 -3.97
C LEU A 45 -11.54 6.22 -4.28
N LEU A 46 -10.64 5.78 -5.16
CA LEU A 46 -9.49 6.55 -5.62
C LEU A 46 -9.95 7.81 -6.38
N ARG A 47 -10.95 7.68 -7.25
CA ARG A 47 -11.54 8.83 -7.97
C ARG A 47 -12.16 9.86 -7.03
N LEU A 48 -12.83 9.44 -5.96
CA LEU A 48 -13.36 10.33 -4.94
C LEU A 48 -12.25 11.15 -4.26
N ARG A 49 -11.06 10.57 -4.10
CA ARG A 49 -9.87 11.25 -3.56
C ARG A 49 -9.09 12.07 -4.61
N GLY A 50 -9.60 12.18 -5.83
CA GLY A 50 -8.95 12.95 -6.91
C GLY A 50 -7.92 12.18 -7.74
N PHE A 51 -7.71 10.89 -7.47
CA PHE A 51 -6.83 10.04 -8.26
C PHE A 51 -7.52 9.63 -9.57
N ARG A 52 -7.02 10.12 -10.70
CA ARG A 52 -7.56 9.83 -12.04
C ARG A 52 -6.59 8.98 -12.85
N THR A 53 -6.37 7.73 -12.44
CA THR A 53 -5.57 6.78 -13.23
C THR A 53 -6.29 5.42 -13.39
N PRO A 54 -6.29 4.84 -14.60
CA PRO A 54 -6.87 3.51 -14.85
C PRO A 54 -5.95 2.37 -14.37
N PHE A 55 -4.65 2.65 -14.27
CA PHE A 55 -3.64 1.80 -13.67
C PHE A 55 -3.23 2.42 -12.33
N PHE A 56 -3.26 1.64 -11.27
CA PHE A 56 -2.86 2.10 -9.94
C PHE A 56 -2.14 0.97 -9.22
N SER A 57 -0.82 1.00 -9.33
CA SER A 57 0.08 0.13 -8.60
C SER A 57 0.58 0.78 -7.32
N ILE A 58 1.08 -0.03 -6.38
CA ILE A 58 1.66 0.50 -5.14
C ILE A 58 2.84 1.45 -5.45
N ALA A 59 3.62 1.15 -6.50
CA ALA A 59 4.70 2.04 -6.94
C ALA A 59 4.20 3.39 -7.49
N GLU A 60 2.97 3.49 -7.98
CA GLU A 60 2.44 4.76 -8.49
C GLU A 60 2.02 5.73 -7.39
N PHE A 61 1.90 5.28 -6.13
CA PHE A 61 1.72 6.20 -5.00
C PHE A 61 2.85 7.24 -4.93
N GLU A 62 4.06 6.90 -5.41
CA GLU A 62 5.17 7.86 -5.49
C GLU A 62 4.85 9.07 -6.36
N ARG A 63 4.06 8.89 -7.43
CA ARG A 63 3.63 9.98 -8.31
C ARG A 63 2.56 10.86 -7.69
N PHE A 64 1.94 10.38 -6.61
CA PHE A 64 0.88 11.08 -5.90
C PHE A 64 1.38 11.76 -4.61
N GLY A 65 2.70 11.83 -4.42
CA GLY A 65 3.33 12.54 -3.31
C GLY A 65 3.62 11.69 -2.09
N PHE A 66 3.37 10.37 -2.15
CA PHE A 66 3.87 9.44 -1.14
C PHE A 66 5.33 9.10 -1.44
N ALA A 67 6.10 8.73 -0.42
CA ALA A 67 7.44 8.19 -0.59
C ALA A 67 7.54 6.87 0.17
N THR A 68 8.37 5.96 -0.37
CA THR A 68 8.79 4.79 0.41
C THR A 68 9.70 5.27 1.55
N LEU A 69 9.24 5.13 2.79
CA LEU A 69 10.01 5.55 3.98
C LEU A 69 10.99 4.47 4.43
N ALA A 70 10.53 3.21 4.41
CA ALA A 70 11.34 2.05 4.71
C ALA A 70 10.69 0.78 4.15
N GLU A 71 11.51 -0.23 3.90
CA GLU A 71 11.06 -1.53 3.42
C GLU A 71 11.90 -2.65 4.05
N VAL A 72 11.22 -3.66 4.59
CA VAL A 72 11.78 -4.94 5.02
C VAL A 72 11.17 -6.01 4.10
N PRO A 73 11.95 -6.60 3.18
CA PRO A 73 11.42 -7.52 2.18
C PRO A 73 10.64 -8.68 2.80
N ASN A 74 9.48 -9.00 2.22
CA ASN A 74 8.55 -10.05 2.67
C ASN A 74 7.90 -9.83 4.05
N GLU A 75 8.14 -8.69 4.71
CA GLU A 75 7.60 -8.42 6.05
C GLU A 75 6.79 -7.12 6.06
N GLU A 76 7.41 -5.99 5.72
CA GLU A 76 6.79 -4.67 5.89
C GLU A 76 7.26 -3.68 4.85
N TRP A 77 6.32 -2.90 4.28
CA TRP A 77 6.63 -1.78 3.40
C TRP A 77 5.88 -0.54 3.90
N LEU A 78 6.64 0.46 4.33
CA LEU A 78 6.12 1.70 4.88
C LEU A 78 6.16 2.82 3.82
N MET A 79 5.03 3.50 3.66
CA MET A 79 4.88 4.69 2.83
C MET A 79 4.29 5.84 3.63
N GLY A 80 4.63 7.08 3.26
CA GLY A 80 4.09 8.31 3.86
C GLY A 80 4.31 9.53 3.00
#